data_AF-A0A1X2DLC9-F1
#
_entry.id   AF-A0A1X2DLC9-F1
#
_cell.length_a   1.000
_cell.length_b   1.000
_cell.length_c   1.000
_cell.angle_alpha   90.00
_cell.angle_beta   90.00
_cell.angle_gamma   90.00
#
_symmetry.space_group_name_H-M   'P 1'
#
loop_
_entity.id
_entity.type
_entity.pdbx_description
1 polymer ?
#
loop_
_entity_poly.entity_id
_entity_poly.type
_entity_poly.pdbx_seq_one_letter_code
_entity_poly.pdbx_strand_id
1 'polypeptide(L)'
;MVEVLVAAILAGTFVLALWGGWRPRYRVVSYLVAGVVVATLIAVLVATSQANLLILSVIMLAMFASLTVINDRRAQRSRGE
;
A
#
# COMPACT_ATOMS: atom_id res chain seq x y z
N MET A 1 17.75 -14.97 1.86
CA MET A 1 16.54 -15.57 1.23
C MET A 1 15.28 -15.29 2.02
N VAL A 2 15.30 -15.43 3.36
CA VAL A 2 14.16 -15.08 4.23
C VAL A 2 13.72 -13.63 4.05
N GLU A 3 14.64 -12.67 3.88
CA GLU A 3 14.28 -11.25 3.78
C GLU A 3 13.52 -10.93 2.49
N VAL A 4 13.90 -11.58 1.38
CA VAL A 4 13.20 -11.45 0.10
C VAL A 4 11.80 -12.05 0.18
N LEU A 5 11.65 -13.18 0.89
CA LEU A 5 10.34 -13.79 1.14
C LEU A 5 9.45 -12.86 1.99
N VAL A 6 10.00 -12.26 3.06
CA VAL A 6 9.29 -11.27 3.89
C VAL A 6 8.87 -10.07 3.05
N ALA A 7 9.75 -9.54 2.20
CA ALA A 7 9.43 -8.44 1.31
C ALA A 7 8.32 -8.81 0.32
N ALA A 8 8.33 -10.02 -0.25
CA ALA A 8 7.29 -10.51 -1.15
C ALA A 8 5.93 -10.66 -0.45
N ILE A 9 5.92 -11.19 0.78
CA ILE A 9 4.70 -11.30 1.60
C ILE A 9 4.14 -9.91 1.90
N LEU A 10 4.97 -8.97 2.33
CA LEU A 10 4.56 -7.59 2.62
C LEU A 10 4.02 -6.89 1.37
N ALA A 11 4.66 -7.06 0.22
CA ALA A 11 4.17 -6.55 -1.06
C ALA A 11 2.79 -7.13 -1.43
N GLY A 12 2.59 -8.44 -1.28
CA GLY A 12 1.29 -9.08 -1.51
C GLY A 12 0.20 -8.58 -0.54
N THR A 13 0.56 -8.42 0.74
CA THR A 13 -0.33 -7.91 1.78
C THR A 13 -0.76 -6.47 1.49
N PHE A 14 0.15 -5.65 0.96
CA PHE A 14 -0.14 -4.29 0.56
C PHE A 14 -1.16 -4.22 -0.60
N VAL A 15 -1.00 -5.07 -1.61
CA VAL A 15 -1.96 -5.15 -2.73
C VAL A 15 -3.35 -5.56 -2.23
N LEU A 16 -3.43 -6.52 -1.30
CA LEU A 16 -4.69 -6.95 -0.69
C LEU A 16 -5.33 -5.82 0.14
N ALA A 17 -4.54 -5.05 0.89
CA ALA A 17 -5.02 -3.90 1.64
C ALA A 17 -5.56 -2.81 0.69
N LEU A 18 -4.87 -2.54 -0.41
CA LEU A 18 -5.32 -1.64 -1.47
C LEU A 18 -6.66 -2.08 -2.09
N TRP A 19 -6.80 -3.37 -2.37
CA TRP A 19 -8.04 -3.96 -2.87
C TRP A 19 -9.19 -3.80 -1.87
N GLY A 20 -8.92 -4.01 -0.58
CA GLY A 20 -9.88 -3.73 0.50
C GLY A 20 -10.35 -2.27 0.50
N GLY A 21 -9.44 -1.33 0.22
CA GLY A 21 -9.70 0.11 0.13
C GLY A 21 -10.60 0.51 -1.04
N TRP A 22 -10.81 -0.37 -2.02
CA TRP A 22 -11.80 -0.17 -3.08
C TRP A 22 -13.23 -0.48 -2.63
N ARG A 23 -13.42 -1.24 -1.54
CA ARG A 23 -14.76 -1.49 -1.00
C ARG A 23 -15.20 -0.35 -0.07
N PRO A 24 -16.44 0.17 -0.23
CA PRO A 24 -16.91 1.33 0.51
C PRO A 24 -17.05 1.10 2.02
N ARG A 25 -17.28 -0.15 2.46
CA ARG A 25 -17.56 -0.46 3.87
C ARG A 25 -16.34 -0.43 4.80
N TYR A 26 -15.14 -0.66 4.28
CA TYR A 26 -13.91 -0.80 5.10
C TYR A 26 -12.75 0.09 4.63
N ARG A 27 -13.06 1.10 3.83
CA ARG A 27 -12.12 1.93 3.08
C ARG A 27 -11.00 2.54 3.92
N VAL A 28 -11.37 3.15 5.06
CA VAL A 28 -10.42 3.80 5.99
C VAL A 28 -9.49 2.78 6.64
N VAL A 29 -10.05 1.67 7.14
CA VAL A 29 -9.28 0.60 7.79
C VAL A 29 -8.29 -0.01 6.81
N SER A 30 -8.72 -0.26 5.57
CA SER A 30 -7.87 -0.78 4.52
C SER A 30 -6.71 0.16 4.16
N TYR A 31 -6.93 1.48 4.17
CA TYR A 31 -5.85 2.45 3.95
C TYR A 31 -4.86 2.54 5.11
N LEU A 32 -5.34 2.44 6.36
CA LEU A 32 -4.45 2.36 7.53
C LEU A 32 -3.58 1.10 7.47
N VAL A 33 -4.18 -0.06 7.18
CA VAL A 33 -3.43 -1.31 7.03
C VAL A 33 -2.40 -1.20 5.89
N ALA A 34 -2.80 -0.66 4.74
CA ALA A 34 -1.87 -0.46 3.62
C ALA A 34 -0.68 0.44 4.01
N GLY A 35 -0.93 1.54 4.73
CA GLY A 35 0.12 2.43 5.24
C GLY A 35 1.10 1.72 6.18
N VAL A 36 0.59 0.95 7.14
CA VAL A 36 1.42 0.16 8.08
C VAL A 36 2.25 -0.89 7.35
N VAL A 37 1.67 -1.58 6.37
CA VAL A 37 2.37 -2.61 5.59
C VAL A 37 3.52 -2.00 4.78
N VAL A 38 3.31 -0.84 4.14
CA VAL A 38 4.41 -0.17 3.40
C VAL A 38 5.50 0.34 4.33
N ALA A 39 5.14 0.93 5.47
CA ALA A 39 6.12 1.37 6.45
C ALA A 39 6.99 0.20 6.94
N THR A 40 6.36 -0.95 7.20
CA THR A 40 7.05 -2.19 7.58
C THR A 40 7.95 -2.69 6.44
N LEU A 41 7.47 -2.68 5.20
CA LEU A 41 8.26 -3.08 4.03
C LEU A 41 9.51 -2.20 3.88
N ILE A 42 9.36 -0.88 3.98
CA ILE A 42 10.50 0.05 3.91
C ILE A 42 11.49 -0.26 5.03
N ALA A 43 11.04 -0.42 6.27
CA ALA A 43 11.92 -0.73 7.40
C ALA A 43 12.74 -2.02 7.19
N VAL A 44 12.11 -3.08 6.69
CA VAL A 44 12.79 -4.35 6.36
C VAL A 44 13.82 -4.16 5.25
N LEU A 45 13.48 -3.40 4.20
CA LEU A 45 14.38 -3.17 3.07
C LEU A 45 15.59 -2.28 3.44
N VAL A 46 15.38 -1.30 4.33
CA VAL A 46 16.48 -0.50 4.91
C VAL A 46 17.40 -1.40 5.74
N ALA A 47 16.84 -2.20 6.65
CA ALA A 47 17.62 -3.06 7.55
C ALA A 47 18.45 -4.11 6.79
N THR A 48 18.03 -4.49 5.59
CA THR A 48 18.66 -5.53 4.76
C THR A 48 19.52 -4.95 3.62
N SER A 49 19.70 -3.63 3.58
CA SER A 49 20.49 -2.92 2.55
C SER A 49 20.05 -3.21 1.10
N GLN A 50 18.77 -3.51 0.88
CA GLN A 50 18.22 -3.83 -0.44
C GLN A 50 17.78 -2.55 -1.18
N ALA A 51 18.73 -1.73 -1.60
CA ALA A 51 18.47 -0.42 -2.22
C ALA A 51 17.53 -0.47 -3.44
N ASN A 52 17.68 -1.47 -4.32
CA ASN A 52 16.84 -1.60 -5.52
C ASN A 52 15.36 -1.85 -5.17
N LEU A 53 15.11 -2.72 -4.19
CA LEU A 53 13.75 -3.04 -3.74
C LEU A 53 13.15 -1.90 -2.92
N LEU A 54 13.99 -1.15 -2.21
CA LEU A 54 13.57 0.06 -1.50
C LEU A 54 13.05 1.12 -2.46
N ILE A 55 13.75 1.39 -3.57
CA ILE A 55 13.30 2.34 -4.60
C ILE A 55 11.93 1.91 -5.16
N LEU A 56 11.76 0.61 -5.45
CA LEU A 56 10.46 0.07 -5.89
C LEU A 56 9.36 0.28 -4.85
N SER A 57 9.64 0.07 -3.56
CA SER A 57 8.66 0.27 -2.49
C SER A 57 8.21 1.74 -2.37
N VAL A 58 9.10 2.70 -2.63
CA VAL A 58 8.77 4.13 -2.67
C VAL A 58 7.88 4.48 -3.86
N ILE A 59 8.15 3.89 -5.03
CA ILE A 59 7.28 4.04 -6.22
C ILE A 59 5.88 3.47 -5.93
N MET A 60 5.81 2.31 -5.28
CA MET A 60 4.54 1.71 -4.87
C MET A 60 3.78 2.59 -3.88
N LEU A 61 4.47 3.25 -2.93
CA LEU A 61 3.87 4.22 -2.02
C LEU A 61 3.27 5.42 -2.78
N ALA A 62 4.00 5.97 -3.75
CA ALA A 62 3.51 7.09 -4.56
C ALA A 62 2.28 6.71 -5.38
N MET A 63 2.26 5.51 -5.97
CA MET A 63 1.08 4.98 -6.67
C MET A 63 -0.10 4.75 -5.71
N PHE A 64 0.15 4.31 -4.48
CA PHE A 64 -0.89 4.17 -3.47
C PHE A 64 -1.53 5.51 -3.11
N ALA A 65 -0.73 6.55 -2.90
CA ALA A 65 -1.22 7.89 -2.61
C ALA A 65 -2.09 8.43 -3.77
N SER A 66 -1.70 8.22 -5.02
CA SER A 66 -2.52 8.66 -6.16
C SER A 66 -3.82 7.86 -6.30
N LEU A 67 -3.77 6.52 -6.16
CA LEU A 67 -4.95 5.65 -6.24
C LEU A 67 -5.96 5.92 -5.12
N THR A 68 -5.49 6.17 -3.90
CA THR A 68 -6.36 6.54 -2.77
C THR A 68 -7.09 7.85 -3.02
N VAL A 69 -6.40 8.88 -3.52
CA VAL A 69 -7.00 10.16 -3.90
C VAL A 69 -8.01 10.01 -5.03
N ILE A 70 -7.68 9.26 -6.09
CA ILE A 70 -8.59 9.01 -7.23
C ILE A 70 -9.86 8.31 -6.75
N ASN A 71 -9.70 7.25 -5.96
CA ASN A 71 -10.84 6.50 -5.45
C ASN A 71 -11.69 7.39 -4.52
N ASP A 72 -11.07 8.31 -3.78
CA ASP A 72 -11.81 9.19 -2.88
C ASP A 72 -12.65 10.21 -3.62
N ARG A 73 -12.06 10.85 -4.63
CA ARG A 73 -12.80 11.69 -5.58
C ARG A 73 -13.93 10.94 -6.26
N ARG A 74 -13.73 9.66 -6.61
CA ARG A 74 -14.77 8.81 -7.22
C ARG A 74 -15.93 8.55 -6.24
N ALA A 75 -15.63 8.22 -4.99
CA ALA A 75 -16.65 7.99 -3.96
C ALA A 75 -17.41 9.27 -3.57
N GLN A 76 -16.77 10.43 -3.65
CA GLN A 76 -17.43 11.72 -3.43
C GLN A 76 -18.41 12.04 -4.59
N ARG A 77 -18.04 11.78 -5.84
CA ARG A 77 -18.92 11.95 -7.00
C ARG A 77 -20.18 11.09 -6.92
N SER A 78 -20.08 9.84 -6.45
CA SER A 78 -21.24 8.95 -6.33
C SER A 78 -22.20 9.30 -5.19
N ARG A 79 -21.84 10.23 -4.30
CA ARG A 79 -22.70 10.72 -3.21
C ARG A 79 -23.35 12.05 -3.53
N GLY A 80 -22.93 12.71 -4.61
CA GLY A 80 -23.48 13.96 -5.10
C GLY A 80 -24.38 13.72 -6.31
N GLU A 81 -25.45 12.97 -6.11
CA GLU A 81 -26.69 12.97 -6.90
C GLU A 81 -27.86 12.79 -5.93
#